data_AF-A0A9D7RHL9-F1
#
_entry.id   AF-A0A9D7RHL9-F1
#
_cell.length_a   1.000
_cell.length_b   1.000
_cell.length_c   1.000
_cell.angle_alpha   90.00
_cell.angle_beta   90.00
_cell.angle_gamma   90.00
#
_symmetry.space_group_name_H-M   'P 1'
#
loop_
_entity.id
_entity.type
_entity.pdbx_description
1 polymer ?
#
loop_
_entity_poly.entity_id
_entity_poly.type
_entity_poly.pdbx_seq_one_letter_code
_entity_poly.pdbx_strand_id
1 'polypeptide(L)' 'MTTLALLVEIVRQDTQTYYLTDHNTDIVFGGRTYRSDIAFTSSSISSGSALNIDNVNLSIALDGSVFRQ' A
#
# COMPACT_ATOMS: atom_id res chain seq x y z
N MET A 1 0.09 10.38 22.75
CA MET A 1 -0.82 10.10 21.63
C MET A 1 -0.02 9.39 20.56
N THR A 2 -0.48 8.26 20.06
CA THR A 2 0.19 7.48 19.02
C THR A 2 -0.59 7.60 17.73
N THR A 3 0.06 8.03 16.66
CA THR A 3 -0.49 8.05 15.30
C THR A 3 0.24 6.99 14.49
N LEU A 4 -0.52 6.15 13.79
CA LEU A 4 0.02 5.11 12.92
C LEU A 4 -0.11 5.54 11.47
N ALA A 5 0.85 5.15 10.65
CA ALA A 5 0.79 5.23 9.19
C ALA A 5 0.85 3.82 8.62
N LEU A 6 0.10 3.58 7.54
CA LEU A 6 0.11 2.34 6.79
C LEU A 6 1.15 2.44 5.67
N LEU A 7 2.02 1.42 5.60
CA LEU A 7 2.97 1.23 4.51
C LEU A 7 2.51 0.03 3.68
N VAL A 8 2.35 0.23 2.37
CA VAL A 8 1.95 -0.81 1.42
C VAL A 8 3.06 -1.05 0.42
N GLU A 9 3.39 -2.31 0.20
CA GLU A 9 4.33 -2.76 -0.83
C GLU A 9 3.63 -3.70 -1.79
N ILE A 10 3.67 -3.37 -3.08
CA ILE A 10 3.10 -4.20 -4.15
C ILE A 10 4.26 -4.64 -5.05
N VAL A 11 4.58 -5.93 -5.01
CA VAL A 11 5.57 -6.54 -5.90
C VAL A 11 4.84 -7.14 -7.09
N ARG A 12 5.00 -6.52 -8.27
CA ARG A 12 4.43 -7.02 -9.52
C ARG A 12 5.32 -8.13 -10.09
N GLN A 13 4.70 -9.06 -10.82
CA GLN A 13 5.40 -10.23 -11.39
C GLN A 13 6.51 -9.88 -12.37
N ASP A 14 6.47 -8.69 -12.96
CA ASP A 14 7.50 -8.16 -13.86
C ASP A 14 8.64 -7.45 -13.11
N THR A 15 8.74 -7.67 -11.79
CA THR A 15 9.72 -7.08 -10.86
C THR A 15 9.50 -5.61 -10.51
N GLN A 16 8.51 -4.95 -11.10
CA GLN A 16 8.16 -3.59 -10.71
C GLN A 16 7.58 -3.57 -9.28
N THR A 17 8.18 -2.80 -8.39
CA THR A 17 7.70 -2.66 -7.01
C THR A 17 7.17 -1.26 -6.75
N TYR A 18 6.04 -1.17 -6.07
CA TYR A 18 5.41 0.07 -5.65
C TYR A 18 5.42 0.17 -4.13
N TYR A 19 5.84 1.34 -3.61
CA TYR A 19 5.92 1.64 -2.18
C TYR A 19 5.01 2.83 -1.89
N LEU A 20 3.95 2.61 -1.11
CA LEU A 20 2.88 3.58 -0.87
C LEU A 20 2.72 3.84 0.63
N THR A 21 2.38 5.07 1.01
CA THR A 21 1.97 5.39 2.38
C THR A 21 0.74 6.29 2.40
N ASP A 22 -0.14 6.08 3.40
CA ASP A 22 -1.26 6.97 3.69
C ASP A 22 -0.84 8.23 4.49
N HIS A 23 0.44 8.30 4.86
CA HIS A 23 1.01 9.48 5.48
C HIS A 23 1.08 10.65 4.50
N ASN A 24 1.03 11.87 5.01
CA ASN A 24 1.06 13.10 4.20
C ASN A 24 2.47 13.50 3.71
N THR A 25 3.48 12.66 3.98
CA THR A 25 4.85 12.85 3.52
C THR A 25 5.49 11.49 3.32
N ASP A 26 6.53 11.43 2.50
CA ASP A 26 7.24 10.20 2.20
C ASP A 26 7.91 9.64 3.46
N ILE A 27 7.89 8.31 3.57
CA ILE A 27 8.49 7.58 4.70
C ILE A 27 9.62 6.69 4.19
N VAL A 28 10.80 6.83 4.78
CA VAL A 28 11.93 5.92 4.52
C VAL A 28 11.93 4.82 5.57
N PHE A 29 11.79 3.57 5.13
CA PHE A 29 11.81 2.40 5.99
C PHE A 29 12.43 1.19 5.28
N GLY A 30 13.30 0.45 5.97
CA GLY A 30 13.95 -0.74 5.39
C GLY A 30 14.77 -0.45 4.12
N GLY A 31 15.32 0.76 3.98
CA GLY A 31 16.05 1.19 2.77
C GLY A 31 15.16 1.55 1.57
N ARG A 32 13.84 1.58 1.75
CA ARG A 32 12.84 1.89 0.71
C ARG A 32 12.14 3.21 1.03
N THR A 33 11.73 3.93 -0.01
CA THR A 33 10.95 5.17 0.12
C THR A 33 9.51 4.89 -0.24
N TYR A 34 8.62 4.96 0.76
CA TYR A 34 7.19 4.87 0.58
C TYR A 34 6.64 6.24 0.25
N ARG A 35 5.98 6.34 -0.91
CA ARG A 35 5.54 7.60 -1.48
C ARG A 35 4.15 7.98 -0.97
N SER A 36 4.01 9.24 -0.60
CA SER A 36 2.77 9.88 -0.13
C SER A 36 1.93 10.49 -1.25
N ASP A 37 2.51 10.65 -2.44
CA ASP A 37 1.84 11.27 -3.59
C ASP A 37 0.93 10.32 -4.38
N ILE A 38 0.89 9.04 -4.01
CA ILE A 38 0.01 8.03 -4.60
C ILE A 38 -1.10 7.72 -3.60
N ALA A 39 -2.27 8.31 -3.82
CA ALA A 39 -3.43 8.09 -2.95
C ALA A 39 -3.98 6.67 -3.10
N PHE A 40 -4.22 6.01 -1.96
CA PHE A 40 -4.93 4.74 -1.88
C PHE A 40 -5.88 4.72 -0.68
N THR A 41 -6.86 3.83 -0.73
CA THR A 41 -7.72 3.48 0.41
C THR A 41 -7.70 1.98 0.64
N SER A 42 -7.63 1.57 1.89
CA SER A 42 -7.67 0.15 2.30
C SER A 42 -8.91 -0.12 3.13
N SER A 43 -9.62 -1.21 2.85
CA SER A 43 -10.64 -1.72 3.77
C SER A 43 -9.99 -2.20 5.08
N SER A 44 -10.76 -2.26 6.17
CA SER A 44 -10.31 -2.93 7.39
C SER A 44 -9.91 -4.38 7.08
N ILE A 45 -8.79 -4.81 7.66
CA ILE A 45 -8.34 -6.20 7.56
C ILE A 45 -9.19 -7.03 8.51
N SER A 46 -9.97 -7.98 7.97
CA SER A 46 -10.74 -8.93 8.77
C SER A 46 -10.03 -10.28 8.74
N SER A 47 -9.39 -10.66 9.86
CA SER A 47 -8.68 -11.94 10.01
C SER A 47 -9.54 -12.96 10.76
N GLY A 48 -9.75 -14.14 10.15
CA GLY A 48 -10.46 -15.27 10.75
C GLY A 48 -9.52 -16.40 11.20
N SER A 49 -9.96 -17.25 12.17
CA SER A 49 -9.17 -18.41 12.63
C SER A 49 -9.34 -19.66 11.75
N ALA A 50 -10.22 -19.60 10.75
CA ALA A 50 -10.43 -20.68 9.80
C ALA A 50 -9.49 -20.52 8.59
N LEU A 51 -9.42 -21.54 7.73
CA LEU A 51 -8.59 -21.57 6.52
C LEU A 51 -9.14 -20.67 5.38
N ASN A 52 -9.93 -19.66 5.72
CA ASN A 52 -10.45 -18.71 4.75
C ASN A 52 -9.37 -17.71 4.33
N ILE A 53 -9.40 -17.29 3.07
CA ILE A 53 -8.59 -16.16 2.61
C ILE A 53 -9.13 -14.90 3.28
N ASP A 54 -8.26 -14.17 3.97
CA ASP A 54 -8.61 -12.86 4.50
C ASP A 54 -8.66 -11.86 3.35
N ASN A 55 -9.77 -11.15 3.25
CA ASN A 55 -9.97 -10.18 2.18
C ASN A 55 -9.56 -8.78 2.65
N VAL A 56 -8.71 -8.14 1.84
CA VAL A 56 -8.42 -6.71 1.92
C VAL A 56 -8.65 -6.12 0.54
N ASN A 57 -9.50 -5.11 0.46
CA ASN A 57 -9.68 -4.33 -0.76
C ASN A 57 -8.75 -3.11 -0.70
N LEU A 58 -7.86 -3.01 -1.68
CA LEU A 58 -6.97 -1.88 -1.89
C LEU A 58 -7.39 -1.16 -3.17
N SER A 59 -7.89 0.06 -3.04
CA SER A 59 -8.24 0.92 -4.17
C SER A 59 -7.19 2.01 -4.35
N ILE A 60 -6.64 2.14 -5.56
CA ILE A 60 -5.55 3.06 -5.88
C ILE A 60 -6.02 4.02 -6.96
N ALA A 61 -5.77 5.31 -6.80
CA ALA A 61 -6.00 6.29 -7.86
C ALA A 61 -4.85 6.21 -8.88
N LEU A 62 -5.18 5.96 -10.16
CA LEU A 62 -4.20 5.78 -11.23
C LEU A 62 -4.29 6.94 -12.23
N ASP A 63 -3.15 7.58 -12.51
CA ASP A 63 -3.01 8.62 -13.54
C ASP A 63 -2.25 8.14 -14.78
N GLY A 64 -1.83 6.86 -14.80
CA GLY A 64 -1.02 6.25 -15.86
C GLY A 64 0.48 6.57 -15.82
N SER A 65 0.93 7.45 -14.93
CA SER A 65 2.35 7.76 -14.73
C SER A 65 3.01 6.79 -13.75
N VAL A 66 2.25 6.38 -12.73
CA VAL A 66 2.73 5.51 -11.65
C VAL A 66 2.66 4.05 -12.05
N PHE A 67 1.48 3.57 -12.47
CA PHE A 67 1.27 2.18 -12.89
C PHE A 67 1.20 2.12 -14.41
N ARG A 68 2.31 1.71 -15.04
CA ARG A 68 2.39 1.53 -16.49
C ARG A 68 1.67 0.23 -16.89
N GLN A 69 0.71 0.37 -17.82
CA GLN A 69 0.01 -0.75 -18.46
C GLN A 69 0.93 -1.49 -19.43
#